data_AF-A0A1S7U862-F1
#
_entry.id   AF-A0A1S7U862-F1
#
_cell.length_a   1.000
_cell.length_b   1.000
_cell.length_c   1.000
_cell.angle_alpha   90.00
_cell.angle_beta   90.00
_cell.angle_gamma   90.00
#
_symmetry.space_group_name_H-M   'P 1'
#
loop_
_entity.id
_entity.type
_entity.pdbx_description
1 polymer ?
#
loop_
_entity_poly.entity_id
_entity_poly.type
_entity_poly.pdbx_seq_one_letter_code
_entity_poly.pdbx_strand_id
1 'polypeptide(L)' 'MEYNISDFDLYYWPVPFRGLFIRGTLAHCGSSWDEHDVDAVEGIMDFGVEKQPVAFKGPPVLIDRERNFAISQMLVIVI' A
#
# COMPACT_ATOMS: atom_id res chain seq x y z
N MET A 1 -5.51 -25.04 7.47
CA MET A 1 -6.10 -23.71 7.59
C MET A 1 -5.40 -22.86 6.55
N GLU A 2 -6.10 -22.48 5.47
CA GLU A 2 -5.56 -21.45 4.59
C GLU A 2 -5.47 -20.16 5.41
N TYR A 3 -4.26 -19.63 5.56
CA TYR A 3 -4.12 -18.26 6.01
C TYR A 3 -4.70 -17.39 4.89
N ASN A 4 -5.83 -16.76 5.17
CA ASN A 4 -6.45 -15.83 4.22
C ASN A 4 -5.60 -14.54 4.24
N ILE A 5 -4.54 -14.54 3.44
CA ILE A 5 -3.70 -13.37 3.20
C ILE A 5 -4.58 -12.36 2.46
N SER A 6 -4.58 -11.11 2.91
CA SER A 6 -5.35 -10.04 2.26
C SER A 6 -4.88 -9.84 0.81
N ASP A 7 -5.74 -9.36 -0.08
CA ASP A 7 -5.40 -9.19 -1.51
C ASP A 7 -4.24 -8.19 -1.71
N PHE A 8 -4.22 -7.14 -0.88
CA PHE A 8 -3.25 -6.04 -0.98
C PHE A 8 -2.52 -5.72 0.35
N ASP A 9 -1.33 -5.13 0.25
CA ASP A 9 -0.71 -4.35 1.34
C ASP A 9 -0.78 -2.86 1.02
N LEU A 10 -1.30 -2.04 1.94
CA LEU A 10 -1.33 -0.59 1.83
C LEU A 10 -0.44 0.06 2.88
N TYR A 11 0.68 0.64 2.45
CA TYR A 11 1.50 1.51 3.28
C TYR A 11 1.00 2.95 3.16
N TYR A 12 0.25 3.41 4.17
CA TYR A 12 -0.17 4.79 4.30
C TYR A 12 -0.33 5.18 5.77
N TRP A 13 -0.10 6.46 6.09
CA TRP A 13 -0.29 6.99 7.44
C TRP A 13 -1.72 6.73 7.99
N PRO A 14 -1.88 6.63 9.32
CA PRO A 14 -3.19 6.43 9.97
C PRO A 14 -4.01 7.74 10.02
N VAL A 15 -4.11 8.44 8.90
CA VAL A 15 -4.90 9.67 8.73
C VAL A 15 -5.75 9.60 7.45
N PRO A 16 -6.94 10.23 7.44
CA PRO A 16 -7.84 10.23 6.28
C PRO A 16 -7.44 11.32 5.25
N PHE A 17 -6.30 11.13 4.59
CA PHE A 17 -5.81 12.06 3.56
C PHE A 17 -5.64 11.34 2.20
N ARG A 18 -4.49 11.47 1.51
CA ARG A 18 -4.27 10.87 0.17
C ARG A 18 -4.58 9.38 0.08
N GLY A 19 -4.29 8.59 1.13
CA GLY A 19 -4.55 7.15 1.13
C GLY A 19 -6.02 6.77 1.31
N LEU A 20 -6.88 7.72 1.73
CA LEU A 20 -8.31 7.46 1.89
C LEU A 20 -8.98 7.14 0.55
N PHE A 21 -8.51 7.74 -0.56
CA PHE A 21 -9.02 7.42 -1.90
C PHE A 21 -8.78 5.95 -2.24
N ILE A 22 -7.61 5.41 -1.89
CA ILE A 22 -7.27 4.00 -2.14
C ILE A 22 -8.10 3.08 -1.26
N ARG A 23 -8.22 3.38 0.04
CA ARG A 23 -9.11 2.64 0.96
C ARG A 23 -10.56 2.62 0.45
N GLY A 24 -11.04 3.76 -0.04
CA GLY A 24 -12.38 3.88 -0.63
C GLY A 24 -12.55 3.01 -1.87
N THR A 25 -11.58 3.01 -2.80
CA THR A 25 -11.59 2.14 -3.99
C THR A 25 -11.57 0.66 -3.61
N LEU A 26 -10.66 0.24 -2.71
CA LEU A 26 -10.56 -1.14 -2.26
C LEU A 26 -11.86 -1.60 -1.57
N ALA A 27 -12.40 -0.77 -0.68
CA ALA A 27 -13.67 -1.04 -0.02
C ALA A 27 -14.84 -1.15 -1.01
N HIS A 28 -14.89 -0.27 -2.02
CA HIS A 28 -15.92 -0.30 -3.05
C HIS A 28 -15.86 -1.58 -3.89
N CYS A 29 -14.66 -2.07 -4.20
CA CYS A 29 -14.43 -3.32 -4.94
C CYS A 29 -14.60 -4.57 -4.07
N GLY A 30 -14.78 -4.45 -2.75
CA GLY A 30 -14.85 -5.58 -1.83
C GLY A 30 -13.51 -6.28 -1.60
N SER A 31 -12.40 -5.61 -1.88
CA SER A 31 -11.05 -6.14 -1.68
C SER A 31 -10.63 -6.10 -0.21
N SER A 32 -9.78 -7.04 0.19
CA SER A 32 -9.13 -7.06 1.49
C SER A 32 -7.73 -6.45 1.41
N TRP A 33 -7.29 -5.76 2.46
CA TRP A 33 -5.93 -5.24 2.53
C TRP A 33 -5.41 -5.16 3.95
N ASP A 34 -4.09 -5.25 4.09
CA ASP A 34 -3.39 -5.00 5.34
C ASP A 34 -2.90 -3.54 5.40
N GLU A 35 -2.87 -2.98 6.61
CA GLU A 35 -2.35 -1.63 6.89
C GLU A 35 -1.11 -1.75 7.79
N HIS A 36 -0.28 -0.73 7.78
CA HIS A 36 0.96 -0.67 8.55
C HIS A 36 0.97 0.51 9.51
N ASP A 37 1.67 0.35 10.64
CA ASP A 37 1.87 1.44 11.60
C ASP A 37 2.84 2.51 11.05
N VAL A 38 2.97 3.60 11.81
CA VAL A 38 3.81 4.74 11.42
C VAL A 38 5.27 4.30 11.25
N ASP A 39 5.81 3.51 12.18
CA ASP A 39 7.20 3.05 12.15
C ASP A 39 7.51 2.20 10.91
N ALA A 40 6.58 1.34 10.50
CA ALA A 40 6.71 0.54 9.28
C ALA A 40 6.63 1.40 8.01
N VAL A 41 5.76 2.42 7.97
CA VAL A 41 5.66 3.35 6.83
C VAL A 41 6.90 4.24 6.72
N GLU A 42 7.46 4.70 7.84
CA GLU A 42 8.76 5.41 7.86
C GLU A 42 9.90 4.47 7.43
N GLY A 43 9.93 3.25 7.98
CA GLY A 43 10.99 2.28 7.68
C GLY A 43 11.10 1.93 6.20
N ILE A 44 9.97 1.75 5.50
CA ILE A 44 9.99 1.46 4.06
C ILE A 44 10.40 2.68 3.22
N MET A 45 10.18 3.91 3.72
CA MET A 45 10.68 5.13 3.07
C MET A 45 12.21 5.27 3.21
N ASP A 46 12.76 4.82 4.34
CA ASP A 46 14.19 4.92 4.65
C ASP A 46 15.04 3.79 4.03
N PHE A 47 14.40 2.79 3.43
CA PHE A 47 15.11 1.79 2.65
C PHE A 47 15.88 2.43 1.49
N GLY A 48 17.05 1.85 1.18
CA GLY A 48 17.73 2.11 -0.08
C GLY A 48 16.78 1.86 -1.25
N VAL A 49 16.90 2.67 -2.31
CA VAL A 49 15.99 2.62 -3.47
C VAL A 49 15.89 1.22 -4.06
N GLU A 50 16.96 0.43 -4.00
CA GLU A 50 17.04 -0.95 -4.46
C GLU A 50 16.30 -1.98 -3.59
N LYS A 51 15.92 -1.60 -2.37
CA LYS A 51 15.21 -2.45 -1.39
C LYS A 51 13.76 -2.05 -1.20
N GLN A 52 13.34 -0.89 -1.70
CA GLN A 52 11.93 -0.52 -1.75
C GLN A 52 11.18 -1.45 -2.73
N PRO A 53 9.91 -1.80 -2.48
CA PRO A 53 9.15 -2.67 -3.38
C PRO A 53 8.93 -2.02 -4.76
N VAL A 54 8.84 -0.69 -4.78
CA VAL A 54 8.95 0.18 -5.95
C VAL A 54 9.66 1.44 -5.50
N ALA A 55 10.54 2.01 -6.31
CA ALA A 55 11.21 3.27 -5.96
C ALA A 55 10.18 4.40 -5.74
N PHE A 56 10.16 4.98 -4.54
CA PHE A 56 9.21 6.02 -4.17
C PHE A 56 9.79 6.99 -3.14
N LYS A 57 9.14 8.15 -2.98
CA LYS A 57 9.57 9.18 -2.00
C LYS A 57 8.65 9.31 -0.80
N GLY A 58 7.39 8.95 -0.94
CA GLY A 58 6.43 9.01 0.17
C GLY A 58 5.14 8.30 -0.17
N PRO A 59 4.38 7.87 0.85
CA PRO A 59 3.20 7.06 0.67
C PRO A 59 2.06 7.84 -0.01
N PRO A 60 1.13 7.14 -0.68
CA PRO A 60 0.87 5.70 -0.58
C PRO A 60 1.78 4.80 -1.42
N VAL A 61 1.98 3.56 -0.94
CA VAL A 61 2.47 2.41 -1.71
C VAL A 61 1.45 1.29 -1.56
N LEU A 62 1.04 0.71 -2.69
CA LEU A 62 0.15 -0.45 -2.75
C LEU A 62 0.94 -1.64 -3.31
N ILE A 63 0.88 -2.78 -2.64
CA ILE A 63 1.41 -4.04 -3.15
C ILE A 63 0.24 -4.96 -3.44
N ASP A 64 0.15 -5.40 -4.69
CA ASP A 64 -0.75 -6.44 -5.16
C ASP A 64 -0.05 -7.79 -5.03
N ARG A 65 -0.56 -8.63 -4.11
CA ARG A 65 0.05 -9.92 -3.81
C ARG A 65 -0.23 -10.97 -4.86
N GLU A 66 -1.40 -10.90 -5.50
CA GLU A 66 -1.78 -11.81 -6.59
C GLU A 66 -0.85 -11.62 -7.79
N ARG A 67 -0.55 -10.36 -8.14
CA ARG A 67 0.27 -10.01 -9.30
C ARG A 67 1.76 -9.89 -8.99
N ASN A 68 2.17 -9.99 -7.72
CA ASN A 68 3.52 -9.71 -7.25
C ASN A 68 4.03 -8.35 -7.80
N PHE A 69 3.21 -7.32 -7.62
CA PHE A 69 3.41 -6.00 -8.22
C PHE A 69 3.26 -4.90 -7.17
N ALA A 70 4.16 -3.93 -7.19
CA ALA A 70 4.12 -2.77 -6.29
C ALA A 70 4.04 -1.47 -7.07
N ILE A 71 3.25 -0.54 -6.55
CA ILE A 71 3.03 0.75 -7.18
C ILE A 71 2.89 1.88 -6.15
N SER A 72 3.39 3.06 -6.52
CA SER A 72 3.25 4.30 -5.75
C SER A 72 2.67 5.40 -6.64
N GLN A 73 2.49 6.61 -6.08
CA GLN A 73 1.73 7.74 -6.63
C GLN A 73 0.22 7.50 -6.58
N MET A 74 -0.46 8.21 -5.66
CA MET A 74 -1.90 8.04 -5.41
C MET A 74 -2.76 8.05 -6.68
N LEU A 75 -2.50 8.99 -7.61
CA LEU A 75 -3.26 9.07 -8.85
C LEU A 75 -3.06 7.85 -9.76
N VAL A 76 -1.87 7.24 -9.76
CA VAL A 76 -1.59 6.06 -10.60
C VAL A 76 -2.20 4.80 -9.98
N ILE A 77 -2.31 4.75 -8.65
CA ILE A 77 -2.91 3.60 -7.94
C ILE A 77 -4.42 3.48 -8.21
N VAL A 78 -5.11 4.61 -8.43
CA VAL A 78 -6.59 4.65 -8.53
C VAL A 78 -7.13 4.70 -9.96
N ILE A 79 -6.27 4.57 -10.98
CA ILE A 79 -6.63 4.57 -12.41
C ILE A 79 -6.40 3.17 -12.97
#